data_AF-N6VN73-F1
#
_entry.id   AF-N6VN73-F1
#
_cell.length_a   1.000
_cell.length_b   1.000
_cell.length_c   1.000
_cell.angle_alpha   90.00
_cell.angle_beta   90.00
_cell.angle_gamma   90.00
#
_symmetry.space_group_name_H-M   'P 1'
#
loop_
_entity.id
_entity.type
_entity.pdbx_description
1 polymer ?
#
loop_
_entity_poly.entity_id
_entity_poly.type
_entity_poly.pdbx_seq_one_letter_code
_entity_poly.pdbx_strand_id
1 'polypeptide(L)'
;MFKAGDVVQYYYLWHEQAQNGEHSGRKARPACVMVKTESHFFLFPITSREPINLQFSLKIPEIECKRVGLQKQSWVRVDEFNVVPCESLFDFEDLKPQGRFSLAFVRKIALKIKEVKAIKPLGKVSRD
;
A
#
# COMPACT_ATOMS: atom_id res chain seq x y z
N MET A 1 -6.29 12.61 9.91
CA MET A 1 -6.63 12.04 8.59
C MET A 1 -5.35 11.81 7.79
N PHE A 2 -5.21 10.64 7.16
CA PHE A 2 -4.00 10.28 6.42
C PHE A 2 -3.75 11.17 5.20
N LYS A 3 -2.49 11.23 4.77
CA LYS A 3 -2.03 11.97 3.59
C LYS A 3 -1.27 11.03 2.64
N ALA A 4 -1.11 11.46 1.39
CA ALA A 4 -0.28 10.74 0.44
C ALA A 4 1.16 10.55 0.97
N GLY A 5 1.68 9.34 0.79
CA GLY A 5 2.96 8.86 1.32
C GLY A 5 2.90 8.32 2.75
N ASP A 6 1.79 8.47 3.49
CA ASP A 6 1.68 7.91 4.84
C ASP A 6 1.75 6.38 4.80
N VAL A 7 2.49 5.80 5.73
CA VAL A 7 2.52 4.36 5.95
C VAL A 7 1.69 4.04 7.18
N VAL A 8 0.71 3.16 7.00
CA VAL A 8 -0.29 2.77 7.99
C VAL A 8 -0.24 1.27 8.22
N GLN A 9 -0.70 0.83 9.39
CA GLN A 9 -1.05 -0.58 9.60
C GLN A 9 -2.51 -0.79 9.22
N TYR A 10 -2.74 -1.66 8.23
CA TYR A 10 -4.04 -1.86 7.61
C TYR A 10 -4.30 -3.35 7.39
N TYR A 11 -5.52 -3.80 7.67
CA TYR A 11 -6.01 -5.16 7.38
C TYR A 11 -6.22 -5.33 5.87
N TYR A 12 -5.10 -5.35 5.15
CA TYR A 12 -5.06 -5.39 3.70
C TYR A 12 -5.68 -6.70 3.17
N LEU A 13 -6.77 -6.55 2.41
CA LEU A 13 -7.41 -7.65 1.69
C LEU A 13 -6.76 -7.81 0.31
N TRP A 14 -6.16 -8.98 0.04
CA TRP A 14 -5.56 -9.31 -1.25
C TRP A 14 -6.64 -9.52 -2.32
N HIS A 15 -6.35 -9.21 -3.59
CA HIS A 15 -7.33 -9.32 -4.66
C HIS A 15 -7.93 -10.73 -4.81
N GLU A 16 -7.10 -11.78 -4.71
CA GLU A 16 -7.55 -13.17 -4.76
C GLU A 16 -8.46 -13.53 -3.56
N GLN A 17 -8.18 -12.99 -2.37
CA GLN A 17 -9.03 -13.21 -1.21
C GLN A 17 -10.41 -12.56 -1.38
N ALA A 18 -10.44 -11.35 -1.94
CA ALA A 18 -11.69 -10.67 -2.28
C ALA A 18 -12.50 -11.47 -3.31
N GLN A 19 -11.83 -12.03 -4.33
CA GLN A 19 -12.47 -12.90 -5.32
C GLN A 19 -13.04 -14.19 -4.69
N ASN A 20 -12.44 -14.66 -3.61
CA ASN A 20 -12.92 -15.81 -2.83
C ASN A 20 -13.96 -15.44 -1.76
N GLY A 21 -14.43 -14.18 -1.72
CA GLY A 21 -15.49 -13.72 -0.81
C GLY A 21 -15.03 -13.34 0.59
N GLU A 22 -13.72 -13.19 0.84
CA GLU A 22 -13.24 -12.64 2.12
C GLU A 22 -13.56 -11.13 2.20
N HIS A 23 -13.99 -10.66 3.38
CA HIS A 23 -14.38 -9.26 3.59
C HIS A 23 -13.29 -8.40 4.25
N SER A 24 -12.29 -8.99 4.91
CA SER A 24 -11.17 -8.24 5.50
C SER A 24 -9.86 -9.03 5.43
N GLY A 25 -8.74 -8.31 5.45
CA GLY A 25 -7.44 -8.93 5.54
C GLY A 25 -7.32 -9.75 6.83
N ARG A 26 -6.53 -10.83 6.80
CA ARG A 26 -6.40 -11.71 7.98
C ARG A 26 -5.52 -11.14 9.10
N LYS A 27 -4.77 -10.07 8.82
CA LYS A 27 -3.92 -9.35 9.77
C LYS A 27 -3.55 -7.97 9.25
N ALA A 28 -3.27 -7.06 10.18
CA ALA A 28 -2.68 -5.77 9.86
C ALA A 28 -1.29 -5.92 9.24
N ARG A 29 -1.02 -5.07 8.25
CA ARG A 29 0.25 -5.01 7.51
C ARG A 29 0.58 -3.56 7.21
N PRO A 30 1.87 -3.22 7.04
CA PRO A 30 2.24 -1.92 6.52
C PRO A 30 1.68 -1.74 5.11
N ALA A 31 1.02 -0.61 4.86
CA ALA A 31 0.53 -0.19 3.55
C ALA A 31 0.80 1.31 3.36
N CYS A 32 1.12 1.72 2.14
CA CYS A 32 1.34 3.12 1.77
C CYS A 32 0.07 3.73 1.19
N VAL A 33 -0.36 4.86 1.73
CA VAL A 33 -1.38 5.73 1.14
C VAL A 33 -0.78 6.44 -0.06
N MET A 34 -0.91 5.89 -1.26
CA MET A 34 -0.31 6.49 -2.46
C MET A 34 -1.09 7.68 -2.99
N VAL A 35 -2.42 7.60 -2.91
CA VAL A 35 -3.33 8.69 -3.30
C VAL A 35 -4.33 8.88 -2.17
N LYS A 36 -4.59 10.16 -1.88
CA LYS A 36 -5.66 10.59 -0.99
C LYS A 36 -6.52 11.59 -1.76
N THR A 37 -7.79 11.24 -2.00
CA THR A 37 -8.79 12.17 -2.55
C THR A 37 -9.61 12.76 -1.40
N GLU A 38 -10.69 13.48 -1.71
CA GLU A 38 -11.63 13.93 -0.67
C GLU A 38 -12.32 12.74 0.00
N SER A 39 -12.69 11.72 -0.77
CA SER A 39 -13.51 10.60 -0.31
C SER A 39 -12.78 9.26 -0.18
N HIS A 40 -11.58 9.09 -0.72
CA HIS A 40 -10.92 7.78 -0.74
C HIS A 40 -9.41 7.82 -0.49
N PHE A 41 -8.91 6.74 0.11
CA PHE A 41 -7.50 6.35 0.17
C PHE A 41 -7.22 5.22 -0.82
N PHE A 42 -6.04 5.28 -1.45
CA PHE A 42 -5.52 4.23 -2.33
C PHE A 42 -4.30 3.62 -1.67
N LEU A 43 -4.45 2.41 -1.14
CA LEU A 43 -3.45 1.75 -0.31
C LEU A 43 -2.70 0.69 -1.10
N PHE A 44 -1.38 0.77 -1.11
CA PHE A 44 -0.50 -0.24 -1.70
C PHE A 44 0.25 -1.01 -0.60
N PRO A 45 0.28 -2.35 -0.61
CA PRO A 45 0.81 -3.12 0.49
C PRO A 45 2.34 -3.13 0.48
N ILE A 46 2.93 -3.18 1.68
CA ILE A 46 4.37 -3.31 1.89
C ILE A 46 4.65 -4.73 2.40
N THR A 47 5.68 -5.35 1.84
CA THR A 47 6.15 -6.67 2.25
C THR A 47 7.63 -6.62 2.64
N SER A 48 8.00 -7.32 3.70
CA SER A 48 9.41 -7.60 4.04
C SER A 48 9.90 -8.94 3.47
N ARG A 49 9.02 -9.70 2.81
CA ARG A 49 9.40 -10.90 2.06
C ARG A 49 9.80 -10.44 0.66
N GLU A 50 10.94 -10.91 0.19
CA GLU A 50 11.41 -10.63 -1.15
C GLU A 50 10.36 -11.09 -2.18
N PRO A 51 9.85 -10.19 -3.04
CA PRO A 51 8.87 -10.56 -4.05
C PRO A 51 9.49 -11.49 -5.09
N ILE A 52 8.77 -12.56 -5.44
CA ILE A 52 9.18 -13.48 -6.52
C ILE A 52 9.32 -12.71 -7.85
N ASN A 53 8.40 -11.77 -8.10
CA ASN A 53 8.45 -10.90 -9.27
C ASN A 53 8.80 -9.46 -8.89
N LEU A 54 10.10 -9.14 -8.97
CA LEU A 54 10.61 -7.79 -8.76
C LEU A 54 10.10 -6.78 -9.79
N GLN A 55 9.59 -7.21 -10.95
CA GLN A 55 8.99 -6.31 -11.94
C GLN A 55 7.77 -5.56 -11.39
N PHE A 56 7.04 -6.19 -10.46
CA PHE A 56 5.79 -5.69 -9.87
C PHE A 56 5.96 -5.11 -8.47
N SER A 57 7.19 -4.91 -8.05
CA SER A 57 7.52 -4.38 -6.73
C SER A 57 8.61 -3.33 -6.83
N LEU A 58 8.59 -2.38 -5.90
CA LEU A 58 9.64 -1.39 -5.75
C LEU A 58 10.35 -1.60 -4.41
N LYS A 59 11.67 -1.83 -4.45
CA LYS A 59 12.49 -1.91 -3.25
C LYS A 59 12.45 -0.57 -2.52
N ILE A 60 12.20 -0.61 -1.21
CA ILE A 60 12.20 0.57 -0.35
C ILE A 60 13.65 0.84 0.10
N PRO A 61 14.20 2.04 -0.20
CA PRO A 61 15.53 2.42 0.29
C PRO A 61 15.60 2.40 1.81
N GLU A 62 16.76 2.07 2.38
CA GLU A 62 16.95 1.98 3.84
C GLU A 62 16.55 3.27 4.58
N ILE A 63 16.87 4.44 4.01
CA ILE A 63 16.47 5.74 4.58
C ILE A 63 14.95 5.92 4.63
N GLU A 64 14.22 5.40 3.65
CA GLU A 64 12.76 5.42 3.63
C GLU A 64 12.20 4.42 4.63
N CYS A 65 12.78 3.22 4.74
CA CYS A 65 12.42 2.24 5.79
C CYS A 65 12.53 2.87 7.19
N LYS A 66 13.65 3.52 7.51
CA LYS A 66 13.86 4.21 8.80
C LYS A 66 12.81 5.30 9.04
N ARG A 67 12.48 6.08 8.01
CA ARG A 67 11.49 7.18 8.09
C ARG A 67 10.08 6.70 8.46
N VAL A 68 9.75 5.45 8.15
CA VAL A 68 8.42 4.86 8.41
C VAL A 68 8.45 3.71 9.42
N GLY A 69 9.58 3.52 10.12
CA GLY A 69 9.72 2.51 11.19
C GLY A 69 9.81 1.05 10.71
N LEU A 70 10.11 0.80 9.43
CA LEU A 70 10.32 -0.56 8.92
C LEU A 70 11.71 -1.08 9.32
N GLN A 71 11.72 -2.19 10.08
CA GLN A 71 12.95 -2.78 10.64
C GLN A 71 13.70 -3.69 9.68
N LYS A 72 13.04 -4.12 8.60
CA LYS A 72 13.59 -5.06 7.61
C LYS A 72 13.60 -4.42 6.24
N GLN A 73 14.50 -4.86 5.37
CA GLN A 73 14.41 -4.57 3.94
C GLN A 73 13.01 -4.94 3.45
N SER A 74 12.38 -3.99 2.78
CA SER A 74 10.97 -4.10 2.38
C SER A 74 10.76 -3.60 0.96
N TRP A 75 9.60 -3.94 0.39
CA TRP A 75 9.17 -3.59 -0.96
C TRP A 75 7.72 -3.11 -0.94
N VAL A 76 7.40 -2.10 -1.73
CA VAL A 76 6.01 -1.74 -2.07
C VAL A 76 5.58 -2.61 -3.25
N ARG A 77 4.53 -3.41 -3.12
CA ARG A 77 3.91 -4.06 -4.29
C ARG A 77 3.05 -3.03 -5.01
N VAL A 78 3.13 -3.00 -6.34
CA VAL A 78 2.46 -1.99 -7.18
C VAL A 78 1.48 -2.59 -8.18
N ASP A 79 1.31 -3.92 -8.17
CA ASP A 79 0.44 -4.68 -9.05
C ASP A 79 -0.99 -4.85 -8.51
N GLU A 80 -1.23 -4.48 -7.25
CA GLU A 80 -2.56 -4.45 -6.64
C GLU A 80 -2.67 -3.36 -5.56
N PHE A 81 -3.90 -2.90 -5.30
CA PHE A 81 -4.20 -1.88 -4.30
C PHE A 81 -5.64 -1.96 -3.79
N ASN A 82 -5.86 -1.44 -2.58
CA ASN A 82 -7.18 -1.25 -2.00
C ASN A 82 -7.65 0.19 -2.17
N VAL A 83 -8.94 0.38 -2.41
CA VAL A 83 -9.62 1.67 -2.45
C VAL A 83 -10.56 1.74 -1.27
N VAL A 84 -10.31 2.65 -0.34
CA VAL A 84 -10.97 2.72 0.96
C VAL A 84 -11.67 4.06 1.12
N PRO A 85 -12.98 4.11 1.42
CA PRO A 85 -13.66 5.34 1.79
C PRO A 85 -12.97 6.00 3.00
N CYS A 86 -12.89 7.32 2.98
CA CYS A 86 -12.27 8.11 4.03
C CYS A 86 -12.95 7.93 5.40
N GLU A 87 -14.24 7.59 5.38
CA GLU A 87 -15.08 7.27 6.53
C GLU A 87 -14.94 5.82 7.03
N SER A 88 -14.48 4.89 6.18
CA SER A 88 -14.33 3.46 6.55
C SER A 88 -12.96 3.20 7.17
N LEU A 89 -12.86 3.53 8.46
CA LEU A 89 -11.61 3.46 9.22
C LEU A 89 -11.41 2.13 9.99
N PHE A 90 -12.36 1.20 9.93
CA PHE A 90 -12.40 -0.02 10.76
C PHE A 90 -11.25 -1.00 10.50
N ASP A 91 -10.73 -1.05 9.27
CA ASP A 91 -9.60 -1.91 8.91
C ASP A 91 -8.22 -1.27 9.18
N PHE A 92 -8.17 -0.04 9.69
CA PHE A 92 -6.92 0.56 10.14
C PHE A 92 -6.65 0.17 11.59
N GLU A 93 -5.50 -0.45 11.84
CA GLU A 93 -5.12 -0.86 13.20
C GLU A 93 -4.81 0.36 14.08
N ASP A 94 -4.30 1.44 13.48
CA ASP A 94 -4.07 2.72 14.13
C ASP A 94 -4.42 3.86 13.16
N LEU A 95 -5.04 4.93 13.67
CA LEU A 95 -5.35 6.15 12.93
C LEU A 95 -4.16 7.11 12.84
N LYS A 96 -3.06 6.79 13.51
CA LYS A 96 -1.77 7.44 13.41
C LYS A 96 -0.88 6.69 12.42
N PRO A 97 -0.35 7.35 11.37
CA PRO A 97 0.60 6.72 10.48
C PRO A 97 1.93 6.46 11.21
N GLN A 98 2.60 5.36 10.86
CA GLN A 98 3.93 5.01 11.37
C GLN A 98 4.99 6.03 10.95
N GLY A 99 4.78 6.64 9.78
CA GLY A 99 5.59 7.71 9.22
C GLY A 99 5.11 8.03 7.82
N ARG A 100 5.87 8.83 7.09
CA ARG A 100 5.56 9.21 5.72
C ARG A 100 6.78 9.10 4.82
N PHE A 101 6.66 8.47 3.67
CA PHE A 101 7.73 8.46 2.67
C PHE A 101 8.07 9.86 2.14
N SER A 102 9.31 10.04 1.66
CA SER A 102 9.65 11.29 0.96
C SER A 102 8.83 11.47 -0.32
N LEU A 103 8.59 12.73 -0.70
CA LEU A 103 7.93 13.05 -1.97
C LEU A 103 8.71 12.47 -3.17
N ALA A 104 10.04 12.44 -3.08
CA ALA A 104 10.88 11.83 -4.11
C ALA A 104 10.61 10.33 -4.25
N PHE A 105 10.47 9.61 -3.12
CA PHE A 105 10.16 8.19 -3.15
C PHE A 105 8.72 7.90 -3.59
N VAL A 106 7.74 8.69 -3.14
CA VAL A 106 6.34 8.62 -3.62
C VAL A 106 6.26 8.78 -5.14
N ARG A 107 7.01 9.72 -5.72
CA ARG A 107 7.12 9.87 -7.18
C ARG A 107 7.69 8.63 -7.87
N LYS A 108 8.71 7.99 -7.28
CA LYS A 108 9.26 6.72 -7.81
C LYS A 108 8.21 5.60 -7.78
N ILE A 109 7.43 5.49 -6.71
CA ILE A 109 6.33 4.52 -6.64
C ILE A 109 5.29 4.81 -7.74
N ALA A 110 4.90 6.08 -7.93
CA ALA A 110 3.94 6.46 -8.97
C ALA A 110 4.42 6.13 -10.39
N LEU A 111 5.71 6.37 -10.69
CA LEU A 111 6.32 5.96 -11.97
C LEU A 111 6.28 4.44 -12.13
N LYS A 112 6.61 3.69 -11.07
CA LYS A 112 6.59 2.22 -11.10
C LYS A 112 5.18 1.67 -11.31
N ILE A 113 4.17 2.27 -10.70
CA ILE A 113 2.75 1.94 -10.94
C ILE A 113 2.40 2.16 -12.42
N LYS A 114 2.84 3.27 -13.02
CA LYS A 114 2.59 3.57 -14.44
C LYS A 114 3.23 2.52 -15.36
N GLU A 115 4.47 2.13 -15.08
CA GLU A 115 5.17 1.07 -15.82
C GLU A 115 4.42 -0.26 -15.74
N VAL A 116 4.04 -0.69 -14.53
CA VAL A 116 3.36 -1.97 -14.33
C VAL A 116 1.96 -1.98 -14.95
N LYS A 117 1.24 -0.85 -14.87
CA LYS A 117 -0.07 -0.68 -15.51
C LYS A 117 0.00 -0.79 -17.04
N ALA A 118 1.12 -0.41 -17.66
CA ALA A 118 1.33 -0.56 -19.09
C ALA A 118 1.57 -2.03 -19.50
N ILE A 119 1.96 -2.89 -18.56
CA ILE A 119 2.19 -4.33 -18.77
C ILE A 119 0.92 -5.14 -18.51
N LYS A 120 0.19 -4.82 -17.44
CA LYS A 120 -1.04 -5.53 -17.04
C LYS A 120 -2.03 -4.64 -16.28
N PRO A 121 -3.32 -5.00 -16.25
CA PRO A 121 -4.26 -4.42 -15.30
C PRO A 121 -3.81 -4.66 -13.85
N LEU A 122 -4.01 -3.67 -13.00
CA LEU A 122 -3.72 -3.77 -11.56
C LEU A 122 -4.91 -4.38 -10.84
N GLY A 123 -4.67 -5.25 -9.86
CA GLY A 123 -5.72 -5.77 -8.99
C GLY A 123 -6.29 -4.65 -8.14
N LYS A 124 -7.58 -4.36 -8.28
CA LYS A 124 -8.29 -3.38 -7.45
C LYS A 124 -9.19 -4.11 -6.48
N VAL A 125 -9.16 -3.72 -5.21
CA VAL A 125 -10.13 -4.13 -4.20
C VAL A 125 -10.84 -2.88 -3.67
N SER A 126 -12.12 -2.73 -3.98
CA SER A 126 -12.95 -1.73 -3.31
C SER A 126 -13.27 -2.23 -1.90
N ARG A 127 -13.19 -1.34 -0.92
CA ARG A 127 -13.54 -1.60 0.49
C ARG A 127 -14.80 -0.80 0.78
N ASP A 128 -15.73 -1.41 1.49
CA ASP A 128 -16.98 -0.77 1.90
C ASP A 128 -16.91 -0.31 3.37
#